data_AF-A0A819K598-F1
#
_entry.id   AF-A0A819K598-F1
#
_cell.length_a   1.000
_cell.length_b   1.000
_cell.length_c   1.000
_cell.angle_alpha   90.00
_cell.angle_beta   90.00
_cell.angle_gamma   90.00
#
_symmetry.space_group_name_H-M   'P 1'
#
loop_
_entity.id
_entity.type
_entity.pdbx_description
1 polymer ?
#
loop_
_entity_poly.entity_id
_entity_poly.type
_entity_poly.pdbx_seq_one_letter_code
_entity_poly.pdbx_strand_id
1 'polypeptide(L)'
;MNFELLPNEIILDLFEYLSLIDPVTKAYAHALARIHYMNLGQTHVFLQERTIEGTSLTLINTDLTPDDIRSIEGHPVFIDCDQAAFGSFYLDLPNYFSVESALCYRNALAELGLDIPPALFMENFHEVGRYMGLRYLEVGLQAWRRHYNQEMKQNNDAIQQEKQSTDESEWDAQYWFFHYSLELALNGQ
;
A
#
# COMPACT_ATOMS: atom_id res chain seq x y z
N MET A 1 3.18 17.35 4.06
CA MET A 1 3.98 16.60 5.04
C MET A 1 5.41 16.58 4.49
N ASN A 2 6.40 17.07 5.24
CA ASN A 2 7.80 17.03 4.80
C ASN A 2 8.36 15.63 5.11
N PHE A 3 8.70 14.88 4.07
CA PHE A 3 9.31 13.55 4.20
C PHE A 3 10.83 13.70 4.17
N GLU A 4 11.47 13.81 5.34
CA GLU A 4 12.92 13.65 5.43
C GLU A 4 13.24 12.14 5.39
N LEU A 5 13.95 11.73 4.34
CA LEU A 5 14.50 10.38 4.23
C LEU A 5 15.47 10.14 5.40
N LEU A 6 15.36 8.98 6.04
CA LEU A 6 16.32 8.57 7.06
C LEU A 6 17.73 8.42 6.43
N PRO A 7 18.81 8.82 7.12
CA PRO A 7 20.18 8.58 6.68
C PRO A 7 20.43 7.08 6.44
N ASN A 8 21.08 6.74 5.31
CA ASN A 8 21.36 5.35 4.89
C ASN A 8 22.04 4.48 5.97
N GLU A 9 22.84 5.09 6.85
CA GLU A 9 23.56 4.43 7.94
C GLU A 9 22.60 3.89 9.03
N ILE A 10 21.50 4.61 9.33
CA ILE A 10 20.50 4.19 10.33
C ILE A 10 19.66 3.01 9.81
N ILE A 11 19.45 2.95 8.49
CA ILE A 11 18.62 1.92 7.86
C ILE A 11 19.35 0.57 7.85
N LEU A 12 20.67 0.57 7.61
CA LEU A 12 21.51 -0.63 7.65
C LEU A 12 21.61 -1.25 9.06
N ASP A 13 21.74 -0.42 10.09
CA ASP A 13 21.76 -0.89 11.49
C ASP A 13 20.39 -1.45 11.91
N LEU A 14 19.29 -0.85 11.43
CA LEU A 14 17.95 -1.39 11.65
C LEU A 14 17.77 -2.75 10.94
N PHE A 15 18.34 -2.94 9.75
CA PHE A 15 18.28 -4.21 9.01
C PHE A 15 19.00 -5.35 9.71
N GLU A 16 20.22 -5.10 10.19
CA GLU A 16 21.02 -6.12 10.87
C GLU A 16 20.32 -6.55 12.18
N TYR A 17 19.77 -5.58 12.92
CA TYR A 17 19.01 -5.82 14.14
C TYR A 17 17.68 -6.57 13.89
N LEU A 18 16.89 -6.15 12.90
CA LEU A 18 15.58 -6.75 12.56
C LEU A 18 15.71 -8.18 12.01
N SER A 19 16.79 -8.48 11.29
CA SER A 19 17.04 -9.81 10.72
C SER A 19 17.32 -10.92 11.75
N LEU A 20 17.57 -10.53 13.00
CA LEU A 20 17.94 -11.43 14.10
C LEU A 20 16.76 -11.81 15.01
N ILE A 21 15.60 -11.16 14.86
CA ILE A 21 14.49 -11.26 15.83
C ILE A 21 13.57 -12.43 15.51
N ASP A 22 13.14 -12.58 14.25
CA ASP A 22 12.39 -13.76 13.77
C ASP A 22 12.30 -13.77 12.21
N PRO A 23 11.86 -14.88 11.59
CA PRO A 23 11.73 -15.01 10.14
C PRO A 23 10.86 -13.96 9.45
N VAL A 24 9.79 -13.48 10.11
CA VAL A 24 8.91 -12.41 9.62
C VAL A 24 9.65 -11.08 9.63
N THR A 25 10.30 -10.74 10.75
CA THR A 25 11.09 -9.51 10.86
C THR A 25 12.27 -9.50 9.86
N LYS A 26 12.84 -10.67 9.55
CA LYS A 26 13.84 -10.84 8.48
C LYS A 26 13.27 -10.64 7.07
N ALA A 27 12.07 -11.14 6.80
CA ALA A 27 11.36 -10.88 5.54
C ALA A 27 11.03 -9.39 5.39
N TYR A 28 10.64 -8.73 6.49
CA TYR A 28 10.44 -7.28 6.58
C TYR A 28 11.70 -6.47 6.28
N ALA A 29 12.83 -6.84 6.89
CA ALA A 29 14.14 -6.24 6.61
C ALA A 29 14.52 -6.39 5.13
N HIS A 30 14.31 -7.57 4.54
CA HIS A 30 14.57 -7.76 3.11
C HIS A 30 13.64 -6.95 2.21
N ALA A 31 12.34 -6.86 2.53
CA ALA A 31 11.37 -6.08 1.79
C ALA A 31 11.71 -4.59 1.81
N LEU A 32 11.96 -4.03 3.00
CA LEU A 32 12.35 -2.63 3.18
C LEU A 32 13.67 -2.31 2.47
N ALA A 33 14.65 -3.21 2.48
CA ALA A 33 15.90 -3.02 1.75
C ALA A 33 15.62 -2.95 0.25
N ARG A 34 14.81 -3.89 -0.28
CA ARG A 34 14.46 -3.95 -1.69
C ARG A 34 13.67 -2.72 -2.15
N ILE A 35 12.77 -2.22 -1.30
CA ILE A 35 11.97 -1.02 -1.51
C ILE A 35 12.82 0.26 -1.47
N HIS A 36 13.75 0.35 -0.52
CA HIS A 36 14.70 1.46 -0.45
C HIS A 36 15.63 1.48 -1.67
N TYR A 37 16.02 0.30 -2.17
CA TYR A 37 16.71 0.16 -3.46
C TYR A 37 15.80 0.48 -4.67
N MET A 38 14.51 0.20 -4.58
CA MET A 38 13.48 0.66 -5.53
C MET A 38 13.01 2.08 -5.21
N ASN A 39 13.98 3.00 -5.12
CA ASN A 39 13.84 4.42 -5.40
C ASN A 39 12.46 5.07 -5.10
N LEU A 40 12.05 5.08 -3.82
CA LEU A 40 10.87 5.81 -3.32
C LEU A 40 10.79 7.26 -3.84
N GLY A 41 11.95 7.89 -4.05
CA GLY A 41 12.07 9.21 -4.66
C GLY A 41 11.59 9.25 -6.12
N GLN A 42 11.84 8.20 -6.91
CA GLN A 42 11.32 8.09 -8.28
C GLN A 42 9.83 7.82 -8.30
N THR A 43 9.27 7.01 -7.41
CA THR A 43 7.81 6.80 -7.35
C THR A 43 7.09 8.09 -6.95
N HIS A 44 7.66 8.87 -6.02
CA HIS A 44 7.10 10.16 -5.63
C HIS A 44 7.20 11.22 -6.75
N VAL A 45 8.35 11.31 -7.42
CA VAL A 45 8.52 12.20 -8.59
C VAL A 45 7.65 11.74 -9.76
N PHE A 46 7.52 10.44 -10.00
CA PHE A 46 6.62 9.85 -11.00
C PHE A 46 5.16 10.26 -10.74
N LEU A 47 4.70 10.12 -9.49
CA LEU A 47 3.37 10.57 -9.11
C LEU A 47 3.23 12.08 -9.22
N GLN A 48 4.23 12.89 -8.86
CA GLN A 48 4.17 14.34 -9.05
C GLN A 48 4.14 14.74 -10.53
N GLU A 49 4.94 14.10 -11.38
CA GLU A 49 4.99 14.37 -12.82
C GLU A 49 3.73 13.92 -13.55
N ARG A 50 3.10 12.82 -13.10
CA ARG A 50 1.85 12.28 -13.69
C ARG A 50 0.58 12.81 -13.02
N THR A 51 0.64 13.34 -11.80
CA THR A 51 -0.44 14.16 -11.20
C THR A 51 -0.49 15.58 -11.78
N ILE A 52 0.52 15.99 -12.56
CA ILE A 52 0.40 17.07 -13.56
C ILE A 52 -0.37 16.55 -14.80
N GLU A 53 -1.36 15.67 -14.59
CA GLU A 53 -2.42 15.33 -15.53
C GLU A 53 -3.36 16.56 -15.66
N GLY A 54 -2.86 17.71 -16.11
CA GLY A 54 -3.60 18.94 -16.42
C GLY A 54 -4.97 19.09 -15.73
N THR A 55 -6.06 18.93 -16.49
CA THR A 55 -7.46 19.00 -16.01
C THR A 55 -8.11 17.62 -15.81
N SER A 56 -7.32 16.54 -15.79
CA SER A 56 -7.79 15.14 -15.80
C SER A 56 -7.91 14.49 -14.43
N LEU A 57 -7.74 15.25 -13.35
CA LEU A 57 -8.00 14.75 -12.00
C LEU A 57 -9.46 14.33 -11.86
N THR A 58 -9.67 13.11 -11.39
CA THR A 58 -10.98 12.56 -11.06
C THR A 58 -11.17 12.56 -9.54
N LEU A 59 -12.43 12.56 -9.09
CA LEU A 59 -12.73 12.21 -7.72
C LEU A 59 -12.40 10.73 -7.53
N ILE A 60 -11.45 10.43 -6.66
CA ILE A 60 -11.00 9.07 -6.31
C ILE A 60 -11.34 8.77 -4.86
N ASN A 61 -11.60 7.51 -4.54
CA ASN A 61 -11.80 7.03 -3.17
C ASN A 61 -10.46 7.00 -2.40
N THR A 62 -9.37 6.70 -3.10
CA THR A 62 -7.98 6.52 -2.62
C THR A 62 -7.71 5.21 -1.90
N ASP A 63 -8.73 4.43 -1.55
CA ASP A 63 -8.56 3.12 -0.91
C ASP A 63 -9.62 2.12 -1.42
N LEU A 64 -9.99 2.21 -2.70
CA LEU A 64 -11.09 1.44 -3.25
C LEU A 64 -10.78 -0.06 -3.28
N THR A 65 -11.42 -0.84 -2.42
CA THR A 65 -11.36 -2.31 -2.41
C THR A 65 -12.72 -2.92 -2.81
N PRO A 66 -12.79 -4.23 -3.12
CA PRO A 66 -14.07 -4.89 -3.35
C PRO A 66 -15.04 -4.80 -2.16
N ASP A 67 -14.52 -4.69 -0.94
CA ASP A 67 -15.31 -4.55 0.27
C ASP A 67 -15.93 -3.16 0.42
N ASP A 68 -15.55 -2.19 -0.41
CA ASP A 68 -16.11 -0.84 -0.44
C ASP A 68 -17.23 -0.68 -1.47
N ILE A 69 -17.59 -1.77 -2.16
CA ILE A 69 -18.65 -1.76 -3.16
C ILE A 69 -19.80 -2.66 -2.70
N ARG A 70 -21.01 -2.12 -2.72
CA ARG A 70 -22.25 -2.84 -2.44
C ARG A 70 -23.13 -2.86 -3.69
N SER A 71 -23.82 -3.97 -3.92
CA SER A 71 -24.88 -4.02 -4.92
C SER A 71 -26.22 -3.76 -4.22
N ILE A 72 -26.82 -2.61 -4.52
CA ILE A 72 -28.16 -2.24 -4.04
C ILE A 72 -29.07 -2.15 -5.26
N GLU A 73 -30.06 -3.04 -5.34
CA GLU A 73 -31.00 -3.13 -6.48
C GLU A 73 -30.31 -3.29 -7.85
N GLY A 74 -29.14 -3.94 -7.88
CA GLY A 74 -28.37 -4.13 -9.10
C GLY A 74 -27.47 -2.93 -9.48
N HIS A 75 -27.44 -1.89 -8.64
CA HIS A 75 -26.56 -0.74 -8.82
C HIS A 75 -25.38 -0.78 -7.85
N PRO A 76 -24.15 -0.47 -8.32
CA PRO A 76 -23.00 -0.36 -7.44
C PRO A 76 -23.12 0.90 -6.58
N VAL A 77 -22.93 0.74 -5.27
CA VAL A 77 -22.87 1.81 -4.28
C VAL A 77 -21.51 1.73 -3.60
N PHE A 78 -20.76 2.82 -3.68
CA PHE A 78 -19.45 2.98 -3.06
C PHE A 78 -19.63 3.49 -1.63
N ILE A 79 -18.92 2.88 -0.69
CA ILE A 79 -18.85 3.28 0.72
C ILE A 79 -17.41 3.61 1.10
N ASP A 80 -17.19 4.01 2.36
CA ASP A 80 -15.87 4.37 2.91
C ASP A 80 -15.13 5.44 2.08
N CYS A 81 -15.83 6.56 1.82
CA CYS A 81 -15.30 7.67 1.03
C CYS A 81 -14.60 8.75 1.88
N ASP A 82 -14.23 8.45 3.13
CA ASP A 82 -13.70 9.45 4.08
C ASP A 82 -12.33 10.00 3.65
N GLN A 83 -11.61 9.27 2.81
CA GLN A 83 -10.32 9.68 2.24
C GLN A 83 -10.44 10.20 0.80
N ALA A 84 -11.66 10.36 0.29
CA ALA A 84 -11.85 10.74 -1.11
C ALA A 84 -11.24 12.11 -1.42
N ALA A 85 -10.55 12.19 -2.56
CA ALA A 85 -9.82 13.37 -2.99
C ALA A 85 -9.82 13.48 -4.52
N PHE A 86 -9.39 14.63 -5.05
CA PHE A 86 -9.08 14.74 -6.47
C PHE A 86 -7.68 14.20 -6.74
N GLY A 87 -7.57 13.24 -7.65
CA GLY A 87 -6.32 12.57 -8.00
C GLY A 87 -6.43 11.88 -9.35
N SER A 88 -5.36 11.19 -9.75
CA SER A 88 -5.40 10.37 -10.96
C SER A 88 -6.25 9.12 -10.70
N PHE A 89 -7.16 8.78 -11.62
CA PHE A 89 -8.03 7.61 -11.47
C PHE A 89 -7.26 6.29 -11.32
N TYR A 90 -5.99 6.25 -11.77
CA TYR A 90 -5.14 5.07 -11.59
C TYR A 90 -4.98 4.68 -10.12
N LEU A 91 -5.13 5.61 -9.16
CA LEU A 91 -4.98 5.32 -7.73
C LEU A 91 -6.06 4.38 -7.17
N ASP A 92 -7.24 4.32 -7.80
CA ASP A 92 -8.32 3.42 -7.38
C ASP A 92 -8.28 2.06 -8.11
N LEU A 93 -7.39 1.88 -9.09
CA LEU A 93 -7.44 0.68 -9.94
C LEU A 93 -6.77 -0.56 -9.33
N PRO A 94 -5.52 -0.52 -8.84
CA PRO A 94 -4.76 -1.72 -8.50
C PRO A 94 -5.36 -2.57 -7.37
N ASN A 95 -6.12 -1.95 -6.47
CA ASN A 95 -6.72 -2.63 -5.33
C ASN A 95 -7.99 -3.42 -5.71
N TYR A 96 -8.60 -3.07 -6.83
CA TYR A 96 -9.88 -3.63 -7.26
C TYR A 96 -9.76 -4.47 -8.53
N PHE A 97 -8.95 -4.02 -9.49
CA PHE A 97 -8.86 -4.63 -10.81
C PHE A 97 -7.67 -5.59 -10.92
N SER A 98 -7.92 -6.79 -11.46
CA SER A 98 -6.88 -7.57 -12.13
C SER A 98 -6.43 -6.87 -13.42
N VAL A 99 -5.26 -7.24 -13.95
CA VAL A 99 -4.76 -6.74 -15.25
C VAL A 99 -5.81 -6.85 -16.37
N GLU A 100 -6.49 -7.98 -16.46
CA GLU A 100 -7.52 -8.21 -17.48
C GLU A 100 -8.69 -7.23 -17.33
N SER A 101 -9.20 -7.10 -16.11
CA SER A 101 -10.32 -6.21 -15.81
C SER A 101 -9.94 -4.71 -15.91
N ALA A 102 -8.68 -4.35 -15.65
CA ALA A 102 -8.16 -3.01 -15.85
C ALA A 102 -8.13 -2.63 -17.34
N LEU A 103 -7.82 -3.57 -18.24
CA LEU A 103 -7.92 -3.36 -19.68
C LEU A 103 -9.38 -3.20 -20.15
N CYS A 104 -10.33 -3.91 -19.53
CA CYS A 104 -11.75 -3.66 -19.77
C CYS A 104 -12.15 -2.24 -19.35
N TYR A 105 -11.70 -1.78 -18.17
CA TYR A 105 -11.92 -0.41 -17.71
C TYR A 105 -11.35 0.63 -18.68
N ARG A 106 -10.13 0.42 -19.19
CA ARG A 106 -9.52 1.27 -20.24
C ARG A 106 -10.39 1.35 -21.49
N ASN A 107 -11.00 0.24 -21.93
CA ASN A 107 -11.87 0.25 -23.10
C ASN A 107 -13.16 1.04 -22.84
N ALA A 108 -13.74 0.91 -21.63
CA ALA A 108 -14.88 1.74 -21.22
C ALA A 108 -14.54 3.24 -21.19
N LEU A 109 -13.33 3.62 -20.74
CA LEU A 109 -12.86 5.01 -20.82
C LEU A 109 -12.77 5.50 -22.28
N ALA A 110 -12.29 4.66 -23.19
CA ALA A 110 -12.21 5.00 -24.61
C ALA A 110 -13.60 5.24 -25.24
N GLU A 111 -14.60 4.45 -24.86
CA GLU A 111 -16.00 4.66 -25.27
C GLU A 111 -16.57 5.99 -24.78
N LEU A 112 -16.05 6.53 -23.68
CA LEU A 112 -16.39 7.83 -23.12
C LEU A 112 -15.52 8.99 -23.66
N GLY A 113 -14.65 8.70 -24.63
CA GLY A 113 -13.79 9.69 -25.29
C GLY A 113 -12.40 9.88 -24.66
N LEU A 114 -12.03 9.05 -23.67
CA LEU A 114 -10.70 9.05 -23.05
C LEU A 114 -9.88 7.86 -23.59
N ASP A 115 -9.37 7.99 -24.82
CA ASP A 115 -8.57 6.94 -25.47
C ASP A 115 -7.10 6.99 -25.03
N ILE A 116 -6.73 6.10 -24.10
CA ILE A 116 -5.37 5.99 -23.56
C ILE A 116 -4.68 4.77 -24.17
N PRO A 117 -3.52 4.87 -24.85
CA PRO A 117 -2.85 3.72 -25.45
C PRO A 117 -2.63 2.58 -24.43
N PRO A 118 -2.90 1.29 -24.78
CA PRO A 118 -2.82 0.19 -23.82
C PRO A 118 -1.46 0.07 -23.12
N ALA A 119 -0.36 0.29 -23.84
CA ALA A 119 0.99 0.24 -23.27
C ALA A 119 1.19 1.33 -22.19
N LEU A 120 0.72 2.56 -22.44
CA LEU A 120 0.80 3.65 -21.48
C LEU A 120 -0.11 3.42 -20.27
N PHE A 121 -1.32 2.90 -20.52
CA PHE A 121 -2.25 2.56 -19.45
C PHE A 121 -1.66 1.49 -18.52
N MET A 122 -1.06 0.44 -19.08
CA MET A 122 -0.47 -0.63 -18.28
C MET A 122 0.79 -0.21 -17.54
N GLU A 123 1.63 0.64 -18.15
CA GLU A 123 2.76 1.25 -17.45
C GLU A 123 2.28 1.98 -16.19
N ASN A 124 1.27 2.84 -16.33
CA ASN A 124 0.73 3.61 -15.21
C ASN A 124 0.04 2.74 -14.17
N PHE A 125 -0.74 1.75 -14.61
CA PHE A 125 -1.41 0.80 -13.74
C PHE A 125 -0.40 0.07 -12.85
N HIS A 126 0.71 -0.42 -13.43
CA HIS A 126 1.74 -1.12 -12.67
C HIS A 126 2.53 -0.18 -11.75
N GLU A 127 2.91 1.01 -12.20
CA GLU A 127 3.62 1.96 -11.33
C GLU A 127 2.77 2.41 -10.14
N VAL A 128 1.49 2.68 -10.37
CA VAL A 128 0.56 3.03 -9.29
C VAL A 128 0.29 1.83 -8.39
N GLY A 129 0.22 0.61 -8.93
CA GLY A 129 0.19 -0.61 -8.13
C GLY A 129 1.37 -0.67 -7.17
N ARG A 130 2.60 -0.48 -7.67
CA ARG A 130 3.79 -0.47 -6.80
C ARG A 130 3.69 0.59 -5.71
N TYR A 131 3.27 1.80 -6.07
CA TYR A 131 3.04 2.85 -5.08
C TYR A 131 2.04 2.45 -3.99
N MET A 132 0.90 1.85 -4.37
CA MET A 132 -0.11 1.42 -3.41
C MET A 132 0.42 0.34 -2.47
N GLY A 133 1.17 -0.63 -2.99
CA GLY A 133 1.86 -1.62 -2.16
C GLY A 133 2.82 -0.99 -1.14
N LEU A 134 3.59 0.02 -1.57
CA LEU A 134 4.48 0.77 -0.68
C LEU A 134 3.71 1.52 0.42
N ARG A 135 2.61 2.18 0.05
CA ARG A 135 1.74 2.88 1.01
C ARG A 135 1.19 1.90 2.05
N TYR A 136 0.73 0.73 1.63
CA TYR A 136 0.20 -0.28 2.56
C TYR A 136 1.26 -0.88 3.46
N LEU A 137 2.47 -1.12 2.93
CA LEU A 137 3.60 -1.53 3.76
C LEU A 137 3.92 -0.50 4.83
N GLU A 138 3.91 0.80 4.50
CA GLU A 138 4.12 1.86 5.50
C GLU A 138 3.05 1.80 6.60
N VAL A 139 1.77 1.68 6.24
CA VAL A 139 0.66 1.57 7.21
C VAL A 139 0.84 0.35 8.11
N GLY A 140 1.16 -0.80 7.53
CA GLY A 140 1.44 -2.03 8.28
C GLY A 140 2.62 -1.87 9.25
N LEU A 141 3.71 -1.25 8.80
CA LEU A 141 4.88 -0.95 9.64
C LEU A 141 4.54 -0.02 10.80
N GLN A 142 3.74 1.02 10.56
CA GLN A 142 3.31 1.93 11.61
C GLN A 142 2.41 1.22 12.63
N ALA A 143 1.50 0.34 12.17
CA ALA A 143 0.65 -0.46 13.05
C ALA A 143 1.47 -1.41 13.92
N TRP A 144 2.40 -2.15 13.32
CA TRP A 144 3.32 -3.04 14.03
C TRP A 144 4.16 -2.27 15.07
N ARG A 145 4.73 -1.12 14.68
CA ARG A 145 5.52 -0.28 15.61
C ARG A 145 4.68 0.20 16.79
N ARG A 146 3.40 0.55 16.57
CA ARG A 146 2.48 0.93 17.66
C ARG A 146 2.22 -0.25 18.59
N HIS A 147 1.93 -1.43 18.04
CA HIS A 147 1.68 -2.64 18.82
C HIS A 147 2.91 -3.04 19.64
N TYR A 148 4.09 -3.12 19.02
CA TYR A 148 5.35 -3.41 19.71
C TYR A 148 5.65 -2.41 20.84
N ASN A 149 5.45 -1.11 20.59
CA ASN A 149 5.64 -0.11 21.64
C ASN A 149 4.63 -0.25 22.80
N GLN A 150 3.39 -0.65 22.50
CA GLN A 150 2.38 -0.94 23.50
C GLN A 150 2.73 -2.19 24.30
N GLU A 151 3.11 -3.29 23.65
CA GLU A 151 3.57 -4.52 24.31
C GLU A 151 4.82 -4.28 25.14
N MET A 152 5.80 -3.52 24.66
CA MET A 152 7.00 -3.20 25.44
C MET A 152 6.67 -2.31 26.64
N LYS A 153 5.73 -1.36 26.50
CA LYS A 153 5.24 -0.57 27.63
C LYS A 153 4.49 -1.45 28.63
N GLN A 154 3.60 -2.31 28.15
CA GLN A 154 2.85 -3.26 28.96
C GLN A 154 3.77 -4.29 29.61
N ASN A 155 4.82 -4.78 28.96
CA ASN A 155 5.79 -5.72 29.52
C ASN A 155 6.72 -5.03 30.51
N ASN A 156 7.08 -3.77 30.30
CA ASN A 156 7.75 -2.97 31.34
C ASN A 156 6.84 -2.75 32.55
N ASP A 157 5.53 -2.62 32.33
CA ASP A 157 4.51 -2.52 33.39
C ASP A 157 4.19 -3.92 34.00
N ALA A 158 4.29 -5.00 33.23
CA ALA A 158 3.93 -6.40 33.55
C ALA A 158 5.13 -7.27 33.96
N ILE A 159 6.35 -6.75 33.96
CA ILE A 159 7.42 -7.24 34.82
C ILE A 159 7.02 -7.12 36.32
N GLN A 160 5.84 -6.53 36.63
CA GLN A 160 5.13 -6.69 37.90
C GLN A 160 3.99 -7.74 37.96
N GLN A 161 3.56 -8.41 36.88
CA GLN A 161 2.59 -9.52 36.97
C GLN A 161 2.50 -10.38 35.70
N GLU A 162 2.43 -11.70 35.92
CA GLU A 162 2.58 -12.81 34.98
C GLU A 162 1.76 -12.78 33.67
N LYS A 163 2.41 -13.34 32.63
CA LYS A 163 2.04 -13.56 31.23
C LYS A 163 0.55 -13.77 30.91
N GLN A 164 0.12 -13.14 29.81
CA GLN A 164 -1.07 -13.53 29.06
C GLN A 164 -0.74 -13.80 27.58
N SER A 165 -1.42 -14.80 27.02
CA SER A 165 -1.25 -15.35 25.68
C SER A 165 -1.71 -14.37 24.59
N THR A 166 -0.92 -14.21 23.54
CA THR A 166 -1.28 -13.53 22.31
C THR A 166 -2.25 -14.38 21.48
N ASP A 167 -3.29 -13.74 20.95
CA ASP A 167 -4.33 -14.33 20.09
C ASP A 167 -3.74 -14.55 18.69
N GLU A 168 -3.64 -15.81 18.25
CA GLU A 168 -3.02 -16.20 16.97
C GLU A 168 -3.77 -15.64 15.75
N SER A 169 -5.06 -15.28 15.90
CA SER A 169 -5.90 -14.85 14.78
C SER A 169 -5.55 -13.46 14.23
N GLU A 170 -5.01 -12.57 15.05
CA GLU A 170 -4.62 -11.22 14.65
C GLU A 170 -3.30 -11.22 13.84
N TRP A 171 -2.43 -12.20 14.12
CA TRP A 171 -1.17 -12.40 13.40
C TRP A 171 -1.37 -12.90 11.97
N ASP A 172 -2.34 -13.80 11.76
CA ASP A 172 -2.63 -14.33 10.42
C ASP A 172 -3.15 -13.23 9.47
N ALA A 173 -3.97 -12.30 9.98
CA ALA A 173 -4.47 -11.16 9.21
C ALA A 173 -3.34 -10.17 8.83
N GLN A 174 -2.46 -9.86 9.77
CA GLN A 174 -1.30 -8.99 9.53
C GLN A 174 -0.30 -9.61 8.55
N TYR A 175 -0.11 -10.92 8.62
CA TYR A 175 0.75 -11.66 7.70
C TYR A 175 0.20 -11.63 6.27
N TRP A 176 -1.10 -11.89 6.08
CA TRP A 176 -1.73 -11.82 4.75
C TRP A 176 -1.62 -10.42 4.14
N PHE A 177 -1.96 -9.38 4.91
CA PHE A 177 -1.89 -8.00 4.46
C PHE A 177 -0.47 -7.59 4.07
N PHE A 178 0.53 -8.07 4.81
CA PHE A 178 1.93 -7.84 4.47
C PHE A 178 2.32 -8.48 3.12
N HIS A 179 1.97 -9.76 2.92
CA HIS A 179 2.24 -10.44 1.65
C HIS A 179 1.58 -9.76 0.47
N TYR A 180 0.30 -9.37 0.63
CA TYR A 180 -0.42 -8.59 -0.36
C TYR A 180 0.31 -7.28 -0.70
N SER A 181 0.66 -6.50 0.32
CA SER A 181 1.33 -5.21 0.13
C SER A 181 2.71 -5.36 -0.53
N LEU A 182 3.42 -6.44 -0.23
CA LEU A 182 4.74 -6.74 -0.81
C LEU A 182 4.63 -7.17 -2.27
N GLU A 183 3.70 -8.06 -2.61
CA GLU A 183 3.43 -8.47 -3.99
C GLU A 183 3.04 -7.25 -4.83
N LEU A 184 2.14 -6.42 -4.31
CA LEU A 184 1.70 -5.20 -4.97
C LEU A 184 2.87 -4.22 -5.15
N ALA A 185 3.74 -4.06 -4.14
CA ALA A 185 4.91 -3.17 -4.20
C ALA A 185 5.98 -3.65 -5.21
N LEU A 186 6.18 -4.96 -5.35
CA LEU A 186 7.19 -5.53 -6.24
C LEU A 186 6.69 -5.65 -7.68
N ASN A 187 5.46 -6.10 -7.85
CA ASN A 187 4.92 -6.53 -9.13
C ASN A 187 3.91 -5.55 -9.72
N GLY A 188 3.35 -4.65 -8.91
CA GLY A 188 2.27 -3.74 -9.34
C GLY A 188 1.01 -4.52 -9.75
N GLN A 189 0.73 -5.62 -9.06
CA GLN A 189 -0.39 -6.54 -9.27
C GLN A 189 -0.88 -7.10 -7.93
#